data_AF-A0A926XY16-F1
#
_entry.id   AF-A0A926XY16-F1
#
_cell.length_a   1.000
_cell.length_b   1.000
_cell.length_c   1.000
_cell.angle_alpha   90.00
_cell.angle_beta   90.00
_cell.angle_gamma   90.00
#
_symmetry.space_group_name_H-M   'P 1'
#
loop_
_entity.id
_entity.type
_entity.pdbx_description
1 polymer ?
#
loop_
_entity_poly.entity_id
_entity_poly.type
_entity_poly.pdbx_seq_one_letter_code
_entity_poly.pdbx_strand_id
1 'polypeptide(L)' 'MNKKQAEQFNNMLSTLKKIAKDYQSPYVLSKNSQKLYGLDYEEALEMAYENIQGDAARAIQGVNPVTIEAA' A
#
# COMPACT_ATOMS: atom_id res chain seq x y z
N MET A 1 16.56 -12.41 -13.22
CA MET A 1 16.02 -12.11 -11.87
C MET A 1 16.47 -13.21 -10.92
N ASN A 2 17.16 -12.88 -9.83
CA ASN A 2 17.53 -13.88 -8.82
C ASN A 2 16.36 -14.18 -7.85
N LYS A 3 16.50 -15.21 -7.01
CA LYS A 3 15.45 -15.63 -6.05
C LYS A 3 14.99 -14.47 -5.16
N LYS A 4 15.92 -13.68 -4.62
CA LYS A 4 15.63 -12.52 -3.77
C LYS A 4 14.82 -11.45 -4.52
N GLN A 5 15.19 -11.14 -5.76
CA GLN A 5 14.47 -10.17 -6.59
C GLN A 5 13.06 -10.68 -6.95
N ALA A 6 12.89 -12.00 -7.15
CA ALA A 6 11.58 -12.59 -7.37
C ALA A 6 10.66 -12.45 -6.14
N GLU A 7 11.19 -12.71 -4.95
CA GLU A 7 10.48 -12.51 -3.68
C GLU A 7 10.11 -11.03 -3.48
N GLN A 8 11.04 -10.11 -3.73
CA GLN A 8 10.80 -8.67 -3.67
C GLN A 8 9.70 -8.24 -4.66
N PHE A 9 9.75 -8.72 -5.91
CA PHE A 9 8.73 -8.45 -6.92
C PHE A 9 7.34 -8.94 -6.49
N ASN A 10 7.26 -10.16 -5.97
CA ASN A 10 6.00 -10.73 -5.49
C ASN A 10 5.45 -9.95 -4.28
N ASN A 11 6.31 -9.50 -3.37
CA ASN A 11 5.91 -8.68 -2.22
C ASN A 11 5.36 -7.32 -2.67
N MET A 12 6.03 -6.66 -3.63
CA MET A 12 5.53 -5.41 -4.22
C MET A 12 4.18 -5.64 -4.92
N LEU A 13 4.04 -6.68 -5.74
CA LEU A 13 2.79 -7.01 -6.42
C LEU A 13 1.64 -7.27 -5.45
N SER A 14 1.90 -8.04 -4.39
CA SER A 14 0.90 -8.32 -3.35
C SER A 14 0.45 -7.04 -2.65
N THR A 15 1.41 -6.17 -2.29
CA THR A 15 1.11 -4.89 -1.63
C THR A 15 0.33 -3.94 -2.54
N LEU A 16 0.70 -3.84 -3.82
CA LEU A 16 -0.03 -3.04 -4.80
C LEU A 16 -1.47 -3.54 -4.99
N LYS A 17 -1.69 -4.86 -4.99
CA LYS A 17 -3.04 -5.44 -5.03
C LYS A 17 -3.87 -5.05 -3.81
N LYS A 18 -3.26 -5.07 -2.62
CA LYS A 18 -3.90 -4.62 -1.38
C LYS A 18 -4.26 -3.14 -1.46
N ILE A 19 -3.31 -2.27 -1.82
CA ILE A 19 -3.54 -0.82 -1.97
C ILE A 19 -4.67 -0.55 -2.97
N ALA A 20 -4.69 -1.25 -4.10
CA ALA A 20 -5.66 -1.02 -5.17
C ALA A 20 -7.09 -1.52 -4.87
N LYS A 21 -7.28 -2.44 -3.90
CA LYS A 21 -8.57 -3.12 -3.69
C LYS A 21 -9.14 -2.98 -2.29
N ASP A 22 -8.28 -2.93 -1.28
CA ASP A 22 -8.70 -3.12 0.10
C ASP A 22 -8.94 -1.79 0.82
N TYR A 23 -8.38 -0.69 0.30
CA TYR A 23 -8.64 0.65 0.82
C TYR A 23 -9.97 1.19 0.27
N GLN A 24 -10.76 1.75 1.17
CA GLN A 24 -12.05 2.36 0.83
C GLN A 24 -11.83 3.66 0.06
N SER A 25 -12.73 3.96 -0.88
CA SER A 25 -12.76 5.30 -1.49
C SER A 25 -13.18 6.35 -0.45
N PRO A 26 -12.79 7.63 -0.63
CA PRO A 26 -13.19 8.70 0.30
C PRO A 26 -14.71 8.78 0.50
N TYR A 27 -15.48 8.55 -0.57
CA TYR A 27 -16.94 8.49 -0.49
C TYR A 27 -17.41 7.37 0.44
N VAL A 28 -16.91 6.14 0.27
CA VAL A 28 -17.29 5.00 1.12
C VAL A 28 -16.86 5.23 2.57
N LEU A 29 -15.67 5.79 2.78
CA LEU A 29 -15.13 6.11 4.10
C LEU A 29 -16.01 7.15 4.81
N SER A 30 -16.41 8.22 4.12
CA SER A 30 -17.29 9.27 4.68
C SER A 30 -18.65 8.75 5.16
N LYS A 31 -19.14 7.64 4.60
CA LYS A 31 -20.42 7.03 4.97
C LYS A 31 -20.30 6.01 6.10
N ASN A 32 -19.11 5.44 6.29
CA ASN A 32 -18.94 4.25 7.12
C ASN A 32 -17.88 4.37 8.22
N SER A 33 -17.04 5.42 8.24
CA SER A 33 -15.91 5.55 9.17
C SER A 33 -16.32 5.42 10.63
N GLN A 34 -17.36 6.14 11.05
CA GLN A 34 -17.86 6.10 12.43
C GLN A 34 -18.40 4.71 12.79
N LYS A 35 -19.05 4.02 11.85
CA LYS A 35 -19.67 2.70 12.07
C LYS A 35 -18.63 1.58 12.11
N LEU A 36 -17.63 1.64 11.23
CA LEU A 36 -16.65 0.57 11.05
C LEU A 36 -15.44 0.72 11.99
N TYR A 37 -15.03 1.96 12.26
CA TYR A 37 -13.79 2.28 12.95
C TYR A 37 -13.99 3.12 14.20
N GLY A 38 -15.18 3.71 14.40
CA GLY A 38 -15.44 4.60 15.53
C GLY A 38 -14.80 5.98 15.39
N LEU A 39 -14.28 6.31 14.20
CA LEU A 39 -13.55 7.53 13.89
C LEU A 39 -14.42 8.49 13.08
N ASP A 40 -14.17 9.78 13.23
CA ASP A 40 -14.71 10.75 12.29
C ASP A 40 -14.12 10.55 10.88
N TYR A 41 -14.67 11.25 9.89
CA TYR A 41 -14.24 11.07 8.51
C TYR A 41 -12.80 11.57 8.28
N GLU A 42 -12.40 12.67 8.91
CA GLU A 42 -11.08 13.28 8.67
C GLU A 42 -9.98 12.41 9.27
N GLU A 43 -10.14 11.96 10.51
CA GLU A 43 -9.23 11.03 11.19
C GLU A 43 -9.11 9.71 10.43
N ALA A 44 -10.25 9.14 9.99
CA ALA A 44 -10.22 7.91 9.21
C ALA A 44 -9.50 8.08 7.87
N LEU A 45 -9.64 9.25 7.22
CA LEU A 45 -8.98 9.55 5.96
C LEU A 45 -7.47 9.70 6.15
N GLU A 46 -7.04 10.41 7.18
CA GLU A 46 -5.62 10.55 7.54
C GLU A 46 -4.98 9.19 7.79
N MET A 47 -5.62 8.36 8.62
CA MET A 47 -5.15 7.00 8.89
C MET A 47 -5.10 6.15 7.62
N ALA A 48 -6.07 6.28 6.70
CA ALA A 48 -6.04 5.56 5.43
C ALA A 48 -4.82 5.97 4.59
N TYR A 49 -4.51 7.27 4.50
CA TYR A 49 -3.33 7.76 3.79
C TYR A 49 -2.02 7.29 4.43
N GLU A 50 -1.88 7.37 5.75
CA GLU A 50 -0.70 6.89 6.47
C GLU A 50 -0.51 5.38 6.28
N ASN A 51 -1.59 4.61 6.30
CA ASN A 51 -1.54 3.17 6.06
C ASN A 51 -1.10 2.83 4.63
N ILE A 52 -1.58 3.55 3.61
CA ILE A 52 -1.14 3.39 2.22
C ILE A 52 0.36 3.65 2.10
N GLN A 53 0.83 4.77 2.66
CA GLN A 53 2.26 5.13 2.64
C GLN A 53 3.10 4.09 3.40
N GLY A 54 2.63 3.63 4.56
CA GLY A 54 3.31 2.62 5.36
C GLY A 54 3.37 1.25 4.66
N ASP A 55 2.30 0.82 4.01
CA ASP A 55 2.27 -0.40 3.21
C ASP A 55 3.29 -0.32 2.05
N ALA A 56 3.27 0.79 1.31
CA ALA A 56 4.22 1.01 0.22
C ALA A 56 5.68 1.04 0.72
N ALA A 57 5.95 1.78 1.80
CA ALA A 57 7.29 1.89 2.39
C ALA A 57 7.84 0.52 2.83
N ARG A 58 7.01 -0.32 3.47
CA ARG A 58 7.39 -1.69 3.83
C ARG A 58 7.68 -2.55 2.60
N ALA A 59 6.89 -2.43 1.54
CA ALA A 59 7.06 -3.25 0.34
C ALA A 59 8.35 -2.95 -0.43
N ILE A 60 8.81 -1.69 -0.40
CA ILE A 60 10.03 -1.27 -1.07
C ILE A 60 11.27 -1.32 -0.17
N GLN A 61 11.11 -1.66 1.12
CA GLN A 61 12.22 -1.66 2.06
C GLN A 61 13.32 -2.64 1.63
N GLY A 62 14.53 -2.12 1.44
CA GLY A 62 15.69 -2.93 1.00
C GLY A 62 15.62 -3.42 -0.45
N VAL A 63 14.68 -2.89 -1.25
CA VAL A 63 14.65 -3.08 -2.71
C VAL A 63 15.55 -2.03 -3.34
N ASN A 64 16.57 -2.48 -4.06
CA ASN A 64 17.47 -1.60 -4.81
C ASN A 64 16.97 -1.46 -6.26
N PRO A 65 17.21 -0.30 -6.90
CA PRO A 65 16.96 -0.14 -8.34
C PRO A 65 17.66 -1.25 -9.13
N VAL A 66 16.93 -1.86 -10.07
CA VAL A 66 17.51 -2.82 -11.01
C VAL A 66 18.02 -2.03 -12.20
N THR A 67 19.33 -1.81 -12.28
CA THR A 67 19.98 -1.27 -13.48
C THR A 67 20.17 -2.39 -14.48
N ILE A 68 19.53 -2.29 -15.65
CA ILE A 68 19.85 -3.12 -16.79
C ILE A 68 20.93 -2.34 -17.55
N GLU A 69 22.19 -2.73 -17.42
CA GLU A 69 23.22 -2.21 -18.32
C GLU A 69 22.83 -2.62 -19.74
N ALA A 70 22.74 -1.64 -20.65
CA ALA A 70 22.48 -1.93 -22.05
C ALA A 70 23.61 -2.83 -22.58
N ALA A 71 23.24 -3.99 -23.11
CA ALA A 71 24.16 -4.93 -23.75
C ALA A 71 24.69 -4.36 -25.07
#